data_AF-A0A3D6BXH8-F1
#
_entry.id   AF-A0A3D6BXH8-F1
#
_cell.length_a   1.000
_cell.length_b   1.000
_cell.length_c   1.000
_cell.angle_alpha   90.00
_cell.angle_beta   90.00
_cell.angle_gamma   90.00
#
_symmetry.space_group_name_H-M   'P 1'
#
loop_
_entity.id
_entity.type
_entity.pdbx_description
1 polymer ?
#
loop_
_entity_poly.entity_id
_entity_poly.type
_entity_poly.pdbx_seq_one_letter_code
_entity_poly.pdbx_strand_id
1 'polypeptide(L)' 'FIKISGLDKPEQYTLFNILGAKITNGSISNNQKIDIQNLTNGLYFLKFENGNTLKFLKK' A
#
# COMPACT_ATOMS: atom_id res chain seq x y z
N PHE A 1 -0.16 -10.58 1.88
CA PHE A 1 0.95 -9.60 1.88
C PHE A 1 1.18 -9.06 0.47
N ILE A 2 1.69 -7.84 0.35
CA ILE A 2 2.32 -7.31 -0.88
C ILE A 2 3.79 -7.02 -0.60
N LYS A 3 4.67 -7.27 -1.56
CA LYS A 3 6.10 -6.89 -1.49
C LYS A 3 6.31 -5.62 -2.29
N ILE A 4 6.98 -4.64 -1.70
CA ILE A 4 7.37 -3.38 -2.36
C ILE A 4 8.83 -3.49 -2.79
N SER A 5 9.15 -3.09 -4.00
CA SER A 5 10.51 -3.09 -4.56
C SER A 5 10.73 -1.87 -5.45
N GLY A 6 11.98 -1.44 -5.58
CA GLY A 6 12.35 -0.28 -6.40
C GLY A 6 12.28 1.05 -5.66
N LEU A 7 12.32 1.02 -4.32
CA LEU A 7 12.47 2.23 -3.50
C LEU A 7 13.95 2.53 -3.26
N ASP A 8 14.37 3.75 -3.53
CA ASP A 8 15.75 4.21 -3.24
C ASP A 8 15.95 4.54 -1.76
N LYS A 9 14.87 4.91 -1.06
CA LYS A 9 14.85 5.26 0.36
C LYS A 9 13.52 4.83 1.00
N PRO A 10 13.42 4.73 2.33
CA PRO A 10 12.14 4.48 2.99
C PRO A 10 11.11 5.54 2.60
N GLU A 11 9.89 5.10 2.32
CA GLU A 11 8.77 5.98 1.97
C GLU A 11 7.58 5.76 2.89
N GLN A 12 6.87 6.84 3.18
CA GLN A 12 5.57 6.76 3.82
C GLN A 12 4.52 6.39 2.78
N TYR A 13 3.59 5.54 3.19
CA TYR A 13 2.45 5.14 2.39
C TYR A 13 1.16 5.29 3.17
N THR A 14 0.06 5.45 2.43
CA THR A 14 -1.30 5.32 2.94
C THR A 14 -2.07 4.36 2.05
N LEU A 15 -2.76 3.41 2.69
CA LEU A 15 -3.64 2.46 2.03
C LEU A 15 -5.09 2.97 2.11
N PHE A 16 -5.77 2.95 0.96
CA PHE A 16 -7.17 3.35 0.81
C PHE A 16 -8.00 2.22 0.22
N ASN A 17 -9.29 2.17 0.59
CA ASN A 17 -10.27 1.34 -0.10
C ASN A 17 -10.82 2.05 -1.36
N ILE A 18 -11.71 1.39 -2.09
CA ILE A 18 -12.30 1.92 -3.32
C ILE A 18 -13.12 3.22 -3.14
N LEU A 19 -13.61 3.48 -1.93
CA LEU A 19 -14.35 4.70 -1.59
C LEU A 19 -13.43 5.87 -1.20
N GLY A 20 -12.11 5.67 -1.23
CA GLY A 20 -11.14 6.66 -0.79
C GLY A 20 -10.99 6.76 0.73
N ALA A 21 -11.58 5.84 1.50
CA ALA A 21 -11.41 5.81 2.94
C ALA A 21 -10.02 5.27 3.31
N LYS A 22 -9.31 5.99 4.18
CA LYS A 22 -8.02 5.57 4.71
C LYS A 22 -8.19 4.33 5.58
N ILE A 23 -7.47 3.27 5.25
CA ILE A 23 -7.45 2.01 6.00
C ILE A 23 -6.29 2.00 6.98
N THR A 24 -5.08 2.32 6.51
CA THR A 24 -3.87 2.38 7.34
C THR A 24 -2.80 3.24 6.68
N ASN A 25 -1.77 3.59 7.42
CA ASN A 25 -0.54 4.20 6.91
C ASN A 25 0.68 3.61 7.63
N GLY A 26 1.85 3.86 7.07
CA GLY A 26 3.12 3.45 7.67
C GLY A 26 4.30 3.81 6.79
N SER A 27 5.49 3.43 7.24
CA SER A 27 6.72 3.54 6.46
C SER A 27 7.11 2.17 5.91
N ILE A 28 7.64 2.14 4.69
CA ILE A 28 8.11 0.92 4.03
C ILE A 28 9.44 1.18 3.33
N SER A 29 10.38 0.24 3.46
CA SER A 29 11.65 0.25 2.76
C SER A 29 11.65 -0.72 1.59
N ASN A 30 12.67 -0.62 0.72
CA ASN A 30 12.86 -1.52 -0.39
C ASN A 30 12.83 -2.99 0.05
N ASN A 31 12.18 -3.84 -0.73
CA ASN A 31 12.02 -5.28 -0.51
C ASN A 31 11.24 -5.70 0.74
N GLN A 32 10.63 -4.76 1.48
CA GLN A 32 9.76 -5.08 2.61
C GLN A 32 8.34 -5.43 2.17
N LYS A 33 7.56 -5.97 3.11
CA LYS A 33 6.19 -6.42 2.90
C LYS A 33 5.21 -5.56 3.69
N ILE A 34 4.06 -5.28 3.09
CA ILE A 34 2.90 -4.72 3.77
C ILE A 34 1.92 -5.86 4.03
N ASP A 35 1.48 -5.98 5.28
CA ASP A 35 0.44 -6.92 5.65
C ASP A 35 -0.93 -6.43 5.18
N ILE A 36 -1.62 -7.31 4.49
CA ILE A 36 -2.96 -7.08 3.93
C ILE A 36 -3.89 -8.27 4.20
N GLN A 37 -3.52 -9.18 5.12
CA GLN A 37 -4.31 -10.36 5.43
C GLN A 37 -5.69 -10.01 6.00
N ASN A 38 -5.74 -8.96 6.82
CA ASN A 38 -6.98 -8.48 7.44
C ASN A 38 -7.90 -7.71 6.49
N LEU A 39 -7.50 -7.54 5.22
CA LEU A 39 -8.35 -6.90 4.22
C LEU A 39 -9.31 -7.90 3.60
N THR A 40 -10.57 -7.49 3.50
CA THR A 40 -11.57 -8.18 2.69
C THR A 40 -11.16 -8.18 1.21
N ASN A 41 -11.74 -9.09 0.44
CA ASN A 41 -11.53 -9.10 -1.01
C ASN A 41 -12.12 -7.84 -1.65
N GLY A 42 -11.37 -7.22 -2.55
CA GLY A 42 -11.75 -5.92 -3.10
C GLY A 42 -10.60 -5.14 -3.70
N LEU A 43 -10.93 -3.97 -4.24
CA LEU A 43 -9.98 -3.06 -4.88
C LEU A 43 -9.41 -2.07 -3.86
N TYR A 44 -8.09 -1.88 -3.89
CA TYR A 44 -7.37 -1.00 -2.98
C TYR A 44 -6.35 -0.14 -3.72
N PHE A 45 -6.01 0.98 -3.08
CA PHE A 45 -5.01 1.94 -3.56
C PHE A 45 -3.95 2.17 -2.49
N LEU A 46 -2.69 1.92 -2.84
CA LEU A 46 -1.53 2.23 -2.03
C LEU A 46 -0.89 3.51 -2.58
N LYS A 47 -0.97 4.61 -1.84
CA LYS A 47 -0.41 5.90 -2.23
C LYS A 47 0.84 6.19 -1.40
N PHE A 48 1.94 6.48 -2.06
CA PHE A 48 3.17 6.96 -1.46
C PHE A 48 3.18 8.49 -1.36
N GLU A 49 3.94 9.04 -0.42
CA GLU A 49 4.08 10.50 -0.26
C GLU A 49 4.70 11.19 -1.48
N ASN A 50 5.53 10.47 -2.25
CA ASN A 50 6.12 10.97 -3.50
C ASN A 50 5.08 11.15 -4.64
N GLY A 51 3.81 10.82 -4.39
CA GLY A 51 2.71 10.91 -5.36
C GLY A 51 2.43 9.62 -6.12
N ASN A 52 3.34 8.65 -6.11
CA ASN A 52 3.12 7.36 -6.76
C ASN A 52 1.95 6.62 -6.11
N THR A 53 1.08 6.05 -6.94
CA THR A 53 -0.08 5.29 -6.47
C THR A 53 -0.15 3.96 -7.19
N LEU A 54 -0.24 2.87 -6.42
CA LEU A 54 -0.41 1.52 -6.92
C LEU A 54 -1.84 1.05 -6.65
N LYS A 55 -2.48 0.47 -7.67
CA LYS A 55 -3.80 -0.15 -7.55
C LYS A 55 -3.66 -1.66 -7.55
N PHE A 56 -4.32 -2.35 -6.64
CA PHE A 56 -4.32 -3.81 -6.60
C PHE A 56 -5.68 -4.38 -6.18
N LEU A 57 -5.95 -5.62 -6.61
CA LEU A 57 -7.11 -6.39 -6.20
C LEU A 57 -6.69 -7.45 -5.19
N LYS A 58 -7.30 -7.44 -3.99
CA LYS A 58 -7.18 -8.51 -3.00
C LYS A 58 -8.18 -9.61 -3.33
N LYS A 59 -7.68 -10.85 -3.47
CA LYS A 59 -8.45 -12.09 -3.65
C LYS A 59 -8.29 -13.01 -2.45
#